data_AF-W4P9R0-F1
#
_entry.id   AF-W4P9R0-F1
#
_cell.length_a   1.000
_cell.length_b   1.000
_cell.length_c   1.000
_cell.angle_alpha   90.00
_cell.angle_beta   90.00
_cell.angle_gamma   90.00
#
_symmetry.space_group_name_H-M   'P 1'
#
loop_
_entity.id
_entity.type
_entity.pdbx_description
1 polymer ?
#
loop_
_entity_poly.entity_id
_entity_poly.type
_entity_poly.pdbx_seq_one_letter_code
_entity_poly.pdbx_strand_id
1 'polypeptide(L)'
;MKPKKYYDRLKSAVLFLVLSFSVIACKNDDPDPIAIKNEQTVFMYMPWASNLLSAFRRNIDDMEKAILERGLRNEKVLVFLAETPTQASLFEFVYNKSPFYPAEKKKVTRKVLKEYRFSSTPEYTTTAGISSILKDVRSYAEARRYGMVIGCHGMGWLPVVPTKKKTLRSSRQTDKEMPEVYKKHWEYTDRPMTRYFGGFDSNIRQKSKHLPTR
;
A
#
# COMPACT_ATOMS: atom_id res chain seq x y z
N MET A 1 -37.58 53.63 -50.39
CA MET A 1 -36.26 52.94 -50.39
C MET A 1 -36.13 52.07 -49.13
N LYS A 2 -36.18 50.73 -49.29
CA LYS A 2 -35.60 49.64 -48.45
C LYS A 2 -35.92 49.51 -46.92
N PRO A 3 -37.19 49.46 -46.45
CA PRO A 3 -37.49 49.09 -45.06
C PRO A 3 -37.21 47.60 -44.75
N LYS A 4 -37.46 46.71 -45.71
CA LYS A 4 -37.27 45.24 -45.54
C LYS A 4 -35.81 44.87 -45.29
N LYS A 5 -34.88 45.51 -46.02
CA LYS A 5 -33.44 45.29 -45.90
C LYS A 5 -32.87 45.73 -44.54
N TYR A 6 -33.52 46.69 -43.87
CA TYR A 6 -33.16 47.13 -42.52
C TYR A 6 -33.62 46.10 -41.48
N TYR A 7 -34.86 45.62 -41.59
CA TYR A 7 -35.38 44.55 -40.71
C TYR A 7 -34.59 43.24 -40.83
N ASP A 8 -34.16 42.86 -42.04
CA ASP A 8 -33.35 41.64 -42.23
C ASP A 8 -31.95 41.79 -41.63
N ARG A 9 -31.35 42.99 -41.70
CA ARG A 9 -30.08 43.30 -41.04
C ARG A 9 -30.20 43.35 -39.53
N LEU A 10 -31.30 43.88 -39.01
CA LEU A 10 -31.57 43.94 -37.57
C LEU A 10 -31.83 42.54 -37.00
N LYS A 11 -32.61 41.70 -37.69
CA LYS A 11 -32.82 40.28 -37.32
C LYS A 11 -31.53 39.49 -37.33
N SER A 12 -30.70 39.68 -38.36
CA SER A 12 -29.38 39.03 -38.44
C SER A 12 -28.46 39.49 -37.31
N ALA A 13 -28.40 40.79 -37.02
CA ALA A 13 -27.61 41.34 -35.92
C ALA A 13 -28.07 40.81 -34.55
N VAL A 14 -29.38 40.74 -34.29
CA VAL A 14 -29.93 40.18 -33.05
C VAL A 14 -29.63 38.68 -32.94
N LEU A 15 -29.71 37.92 -34.05
CA LEU A 15 -29.35 36.51 -34.07
C LEU A 15 -27.87 36.28 -33.75
N PHE A 16 -26.97 37.10 -34.32
CA PHE A 16 -25.54 37.04 -34.00
C PHE A 16 -25.25 37.42 -32.54
N LEU A 17 -25.99 38.37 -31.98
CA LEU A 17 -25.84 38.80 -30.59
C LEU A 17 -26.32 37.70 -29.61
N VAL A 18 -27.42 37.01 -29.93
CA VAL A 18 -27.91 35.88 -29.12
C VAL A 18 -26.97 34.66 -29.21
N LEU A 19 -26.37 34.40 -30.38
CA LEU A 19 -25.35 33.35 -30.52
C LEU A 19 -24.06 33.68 -29.75
N SER A 20 -23.64 34.95 -29.70
CA SER A 20 -22.41 35.34 -28.99
C SER A 20 -22.55 35.30 -27.47
N PHE A 21 -23.75 35.52 -26.93
CA PHE A 21 -24.00 35.34 -25.48
C PHE A 21 -24.10 33.87 -25.05
N SER A 22 -24.28 32.93 -25.98
CA SER A 22 -24.42 31.50 -25.66
C SER A 22 -23.09 30.78 -25.40
N VAL A 23 -21.94 31.40 -25.72
CA VAL A 23 -20.60 30.81 -25.51
C VAL A 23 -19.92 31.23 -24.19
N ILE A 24 -20.60 32.05 -23.36
CA ILE A 24 -20.07 32.55 -22.07
C ILE A 24 -20.72 31.81 -20.88
N ALA A 25 -21.53 30.77 -21.14
CA ALA A 25 -22.16 29.98 -20.09
C ALA A 25 -21.13 29.12 -19.33
N CYS A 26 -20.72 29.64 -18.17
CA CYS A 26 -20.16 28.96 -17.01
C CYS A 26 -18.97 28.02 -17.27
N LYS A 27 -17.78 28.62 -17.39
CA LYS A 27 -16.55 27.96 -16.97
C LYS A 27 -16.41 28.18 -15.45
N ASN A 28 -16.87 27.21 -14.65
CA ASN A 28 -16.49 27.13 -13.25
C ASN A 28 -15.06 26.57 -13.22
N ASP A 29 -14.10 27.37 -12.77
CA ASP A 29 -12.70 26.97 -12.55
C ASP A 29 -12.52 26.17 -11.25
N ASP A 30 -13.52 25.36 -10.87
CA ASP A 30 -13.31 24.33 -9.86
C ASP A 30 -12.54 23.19 -10.52
N PRO A 31 -11.41 22.73 -9.97
CA PRO A 31 -10.77 21.53 -10.47
C PRO A 31 -11.78 20.40 -10.34
N ASP A 32 -12.17 19.80 -11.48
CA ASP A 32 -13.02 18.61 -11.52
C ASP A 32 -12.53 17.64 -10.43
N PRO A 33 -13.43 17.11 -9.57
CA PRO A 33 -13.02 16.18 -8.54
C PRO A 33 -12.27 15.05 -9.23
N ILE A 34 -10.99 14.86 -8.86
CA ILE A 34 -10.12 13.84 -9.44
C ILE A 34 -10.92 12.54 -9.47
N ALA A 35 -11.31 12.11 -10.67
CA ALA A 35 -12.08 10.89 -10.81
C ALA A 35 -11.17 9.74 -10.41
N ILE A 36 -11.26 9.32 -9.14
CA ILE A 36 -10.49 8.19 -8.62
C ILE A 36 -10.99 6.95 -9.36
N LYS A 37 -10.27 6.56 -10.41
CA LYS A 37 -10.58 5.41 -11.26
C LYS A 37 -10.41 4.07 -10.53
N ASN A 38 -9.63 4.05 -9.47
CA ASN A 38 -9.30 2.87 -8.68
C ASN A 38 -10.24 2.73 -7.47
N GLU A 39 -11.01 1.65 -7.43
CA GLU A 39 -11.99 1.38 -6.38
C GLU A 39 -11.34 0.79 -5.13
N GLN A 40 -10.24 0.04 -5.27
CA GLN A 40 -9.59 -0.63 -4.15
C GLN A 40 -8.08 -0.80 -4.35
N THR A 41 -7.31 -0.40 -3.34
CA THR A 41 -5.89 -0.75 -3.25
C THR A 41 -5.69 -1.85 -2.23
N VAL A 42 -5.08 -2.95 -2.66
CA VAL A 42 -4.59 -4.01 -1.77
C VAL A 42 -3.09 -3.80 -1.57
N PHE A 43 -2.69 -3.58 -0.32
CA PHE A 43 -1.30 -3.37 0.06
C PHE A 43 -0.75 -4.58 0.81
N MET A 44 0.18 -5.30 0.18
CA MET A 44 0.93 -6.38 0.79
C MET A 44 2.18 -5.82 1.47
N TYR A 45 2.21 -5.84 2.79
CA TYR A 45 3.28 -5.31 3.61
C TYR A 45 4.13 -6.44 4.19
N MET A 46 5.33 -6.63 3.65
CA MET A 46 6.26 -7.70 4.01
C MET A 46 7.57 -7.10 4.52
N PRO A 47 7.59 -6.60 5.78
CA PRO A 47 8.80 -6.08 6.40
C PRO A 47 9.82 -7.21 6.65
N TRP A 48 11.05 -6.84 6.99
CA TRP A 48 12.12 -7.81 7.21
C TRP A 48 11.74 -8.77 8.34
N ALA A 49 11.83 -10.07 8.04
CA ALA A 49 11.34 -11.13 8.91
C ALA A 49 12.38 -12.25 9.10
N SER A 50 13.67 -11.89 9.01
CA SER A 50 14.81 -12.81 9.11
C SER A 50 14.78 -13.92 8.05
N ASN A 51 14.14 -15.05 8.34
CA ASN A 51 14.17 -16.26 7.52
C ASN A 51 12.94 -16.46 6.62
N LEU A 52 11.98 -15.53 6.60
CA LEU A 52 10.76 -15.67 5.79
C LEU A 52 10.87 -15.11 4.37
N LEU A 53 12.00 -14.53 3.96
CA LEU A 53 12.13 -13.92 2.62
C LEU A 53 11.78 -14.89 1.47
N SER A 54 12.18 -16.16 1.57
CA SER A 54 11.84 -17.18 0.57
C SER A 54 10.35 -17.52 0.55
N ALA A 55 9.67 -17.46 1.70
CA ALA A 55 8.22 -17.61 1.78
C ALA A 55 7.51 -16.38 1.19
N PHE A 56 8.00 -15.16 1.47
CA PHE A 56 7.47 -13.93 0.88
C PHE A 56 7.57 -13.94 -0.64
N ARG A 57 8.72 -14.33 -1.20
CA ARG A 57 8.89 -14.45 -2.65
C ARG A 57 7.89 -15.44 -3.25
N ARG A 58 7.69 -16.60 -2.64
CA ARG A 58 6.64 -17.56 -3.06
C ARG A 58 5.22 -16.96 -2.99
N ASN A 59 4.88 -16.28 -1.89
CA ASN A 59 3.57 -15.63 -1.77
C ASN A 59 3.35 -14.55 -2.84
N ILE A 60 4.39 -13.81 -3.22
CA ILE A 60 4.36 -12.82 -4.30
C ILE A 60 4.18 -13.51 -5.66
N ASP A 61 4.91 -14.60 -5.91
CA ASP A 61 4.77 -15.39 -7.14
C ASP A 61 3.35 -15.98 -7.28
N ASP A 62 2.78 -16.48 -6.19
CA ASP A 62 1.41 -17.03 -6.19
C ASP A 62 0.36 -15.93 -6.35
N MET A 63 0.59 -14.74 -5.78
CA MET A 63 -0.26 -13.58 -6.04
C MET A 63 -0.22 -13.16 -7.52
N GLU A 64 0.96 -13.16 -8.13
CA GLU A 64 1.12 -12.87 -9.55
C GLU A 64 0.35 -13.85 -10.43
N LYS A 65 0.43 -15.16 -10.13
CA LYS A 65 -0.36 -16.18 -10.82
C LYS A 65 -1.86 -15.95 -10.66
N ALA A 66 -2.33 -15.67 -9.44
CA ALA A 66 -3.74 -15.41 -9.19
C ALA A 66 -4.25 -14.19 -9.98
N ILE A 67 -3.44 -13.13 -10.06
CA ILE A 67 -3.74 -11.95 -10.88
C ILE A 67 -3.72 -12.30 -12.38
N LEU A 68 -2.78 -13.12 -12.83
CA LEU A 68 -2.72 -13.55 -14.23
C LEU A 68 -3.97 -14.36 -14.62
N GLU A 69 -4.45 -15.24 -13.74
CA GLU A 69 -5.63 -16.06 -13.97
C GLU A 69 -6.92 -15.24 -13.95
N ARG A 70 -7.13 -14.47 -12.87
CA ARG A 70 -8.40 -13.76 -12.59
C ARG A 70 -8.47 -12.36 -13.20
N GLY A 71 -7.32 -11.72 -13.40
CA GLY A 71 -7.20 -10.33 -13.83
C GLY A 71 -7.42 -9.32 -12.70
N LEU A 72 -7.19 -8.05 -13.03
CA LEU A 72 -7.58 -6.88 -12.24
C LEU A 72 -8.54 -6.04 -13.09
N ARG A 73 -9.52 -5.40 -12.44
CA ARG A 73 -10.49 -4.53 -13.11
C ARG A 73 -10.25 -3.07 -12.71
N ASN A 74 -10.63 -2.74 -11.49
CA ASN A 74 -10.50 -1.39 -10.90
C ASN A 74 -9.76 -1.46 -9.56
N GLU A 75 -8.88 -2.44 -9.42
CA GLU A 75 -8.08 -2.68 -8.23
C GLU A 75 -6.60 -2.52 -8.55
N LYS A 76 -5.85 -1.97 -7.59
CA LYS A 76 -4.39 -1.95 -7.62
C LYS A 76 -3.84 -2.84 -6.51
N VAL A 77 -2.77 -3.58 -6.81
CA VAL A 77 -2.06 -4.41 -5.83
C VAL A 77 -0.62 -3.92 -5.73
N LEU A 78 -0.27 -3.40 -4.56
CA LEU A 78 1.07 -2.91 -4.25
C LEU A 78 1.72 -3.81 -3.22
N VAL A 79 3.03 -4.01 -3.34
CA VAL A 79 3.83 -4.83 -2.44
C VAL A 79 5.00 -4.01 -1.93
N PHE A 80 5.11 -3.89 -0.61
CA PHE A 80 6.33 -3.49 0.07
C PHE A 80 7.07 -4.74 0.51
N LEU A 81 8.30 -4.94 0.04
CA LEU A 81 9.14 -6.08 0.41
C LEU A 81 10.50 -5.58 0.91
N ALA A 82 10.83 -5.88 2.17
CA ALA A 82 12.17 -5.68 2.69
C ALA A 82 13.02 -6.94 2.44
N GLU A 83 13.95 -6.84 1.49
CA GLU A 83 14.87 -7.93 1.13
C GLU A 83 16.05 -8.06 2.08
N THR A 84 16.37 -6.97 2.78
CA THR A 84 17.38 -6.96 3.86
C THR A 84 16.87 -6.07 4.99
N PRO A 85 17.54 -6.05 6.17
CA PRO A 85 17.17 -5.13 7.24
C PRO A 85 17.18 -3.65 6.80
N THR A 86 18.00 -3.28 5.83
CA THR A 86 18.23 -1.88 5.44
C THR A 86 17.78 -1.55 4.01
N GLN A 87 17.24 -2.51 3.27
CA GLN A 87 16.78 -2.30 1.89
C GLN A 87 15.41 -2.91 1.67
N ALA A 88 14.53 -2.13 1.03
CA ALA A 88 13.20 -2.56 0.66
C ALA A 88 12.77 -1.91 -0.66
N SER A 89 11.82 -2.52 -1.35
CA SER A 89 11.19 -1.96 -2.54
C SER A 89 9.67 -1.89 -2.37
N LEU A 90 9.06 -0.89 -3.01
CA LEU A 90 7.62 -0.80 -3.23
C LEU A 90 7.38 -0.99 -4.73
N PHE A 91 6.58 -1.97 -5.10
CA PHE A 91 6.23 -2.24 -6.50
C PHE A 91 4.73 -2.53 -6.67
N GLU A 92 4.23 -2.33 -7.87
CA GLU A 92 2.84 -2.59 -8.29
C GLU A 92 2.80 -3.79 -9.24
N PHE A 93 1.79 -4.64 -9.09
CA PHE A 93 1.42 -5.58 -10.14
C PHE A 93 0.61 -4.88 -11.22
N VAL A 94 1.16 -4.83 -12.44
CA VAL A 94 0.49 -4.26 -13.60
C VAL A 94 -0.04 -5.39 -14.47
N TYR A 95 -1.37 -5.52 -14.52
CA TYR A 95 -2.06 -6.49 -15.36
C TYR A 95 -2.46 -5.86 -16.71
N ASN A 96 -2.07 -6.49 -17.80
CA ASN A 96 -2.44 -6.08 -19.16
C ASN A 96 -3.16 -7.23 -19.86
N LYS A 97 -4.28 -6.90 -20.50
CA LYS A 97 -5.05 -7.79 -21.36
C LYS A 97 -5.47 -7.02 -22.61
N SER A 98 -5.19 -7.58 -23.78
CA SER A 98 -5.64 -7.01 -25.05
C SER A 98 -7.15 -7.22 -25.21
N PRO A 99 -7.96 -6.16 -25.37
CA PRO A 99 -9.39 -6.31 -25.63
C PRO A 99 -9.66 -6.65 -27.11
N PHE A 100 -8.72 -6.33 -28.01
CA PHE A 100 -8.88 -6.50 -29.46
C PHE A 100 -8.25 -7.79 -29.99
N TYR A 101 -7.20 -8.29 -29.34
CA TYR A 101 -6.53 -9.53 -29.73
C TYR A 101 -6.59 -10.56 -28.59
N PRO A 102 -7.69 -11.32 -28.45
CA PRO A 102 -7.84 -12.30 -27.38
C PRO A 102 -6.82 -13.46 -27.46
N ALA A 103 -6.14 -13.62 -28.59
CA ALA A 103 -5.01 -14.53 -28.76
C ALA A 103 -3.71 -14.01 -28.11
N GLU A 104 -3.59 -12.69 -27.86
CA GLU A 104 -2.46 -12.15 -27.08
C GLU A 104 -2.61 -12.57 -25.62
N LYS A 105 -1.52 -13.13 -25.08
CA LYS A 105 -1.51 -13.64 -23.71
C LYS A 105 -1.73 -12.51 -22.71
N LYS A 106 -2.52 -12.81 -21.66
CA LYS A 106 -2.54 -12.03 -20.43
C LYS A 106 -1.10 -11.87 -19.93
N LYS A 107 -0.75 -10.68 -19.45
CA LYS A 107 0.57 -10.41 -18.89
C LYS A 107 0.45 -9.68 -17.56
N VAL A 108 1.23 -10.12 -16.58
CA VAL A 108 1.47 -9.39 -15.34
C VAL A 108 2.94 -9.00 -15.30
N THR A 109 3.22 -7.79 -14.83
CA THR A 109 4.59 -7.34 -14.57
C THR A 109 4.68 -6.67 -13.21
N ARG A 110 5.81 -6.83 -12.52
CA ARG A 110 6.15 -6.10 -11.30
C ARG A 110 6.81 -4.77 -11.67
N LYS A 111 6.10 -3.66 -11.51
CA LYS A 111 6.63 -2.32 -11.74
C LYS A 111 7.15 -1.74 -10.44
N VAL A 112 8.46 -1.59 -10.31
CA VAL A 112 9.06 -0.91 -9.15
C VAL A 112 8.64 0.56 -9.16
N LEU A 113 8.12 1.03 -8.04
CA LEU A 113 7.65 2.40 -7.82
C LEU A 113 8.66 3.21 -7.00
N LYS A 114 9.26 2.59 -5.98
CA LYS A 114 10.20 3.24 -5.06
C LYS A 114 11.14 2.22 -4.43
N GLU A 115 12.39 2.61 -4.29
CA GLU A 115 13.40 1.89 -3.51
C GLU A 115 13.65 2.62 -2.17
N TYR A 116 13.86 1.85 -1.11
CA TYR A 116 14.12 2.38 0.23
C TYR A 116 15.50 1.91 0.72
N ARG A 117 16.23 2.85 1.32
CA ARG A 117 17.50 2.58 2.01
C ARG A 117 17.43 3.16 3.42
N PHE A 118 17.62 2.31 4.42
CA PHE A 118 17.54 2.69 5.83
C PHE A 118 18.94 2.69 6.45
N SER A 119 19.23 3.64 7.34
CA SER A 119 20.59 3.89 7.85
C SER A 119 21.07 2.88 8.90
N SER A 120 20.21 2.39 9.79
CA SER A 120 20.57 1.38 10.82
C SER A 120 19.36 0.85 11.58
N THR A 121 18.44 1.72 11.96
CA THR A 121 17.13 1.33 12.50
C THR A 121 16.17 1.25 11.32
N PRO A 122 15.54 0.09 11.06
CA PRO A 122 14.62 -0.01 9.95
C PRO A 122 13.42 0.88 10.19
N GLU A 123 13.30 1.99 9.45
CA GLU A 123 12.26 3.00 9.67
C GLU A 123 10.85 2.41 9.57
N TYR A 124 10.71 1.32 8.80
CA TYR A 124 9.49 0.53 8.71
C TYR A 124 9.03 -0.09 10.04
N THR A 125 9.79 -0.03 11.14
CA THR A 125 9.32 -0.42 12.48
C THR A 125 8.81 0.73 13.34
N THR A 126 8.96 1.96 12.86
CA THR A 126 8.53 3.17 13.57
C THR A 126 7.16 3.64 13.06
N THR A 127 6.39 4.32 13.91
CA THR A 127 5.11 4.93 13.47
C THR A 127 5.32 5.91 12.32
N ALA A 128 6.40 6.70 12.35
CA ALA A 128 6.71 7.69 11.32
C ALA A 128 7.05 7.03 9.97
N GLY A 129 7.91 6.00 9.98
CA GLY A 129 8.28 5.28 8.76
C GLY A 129 7.13 4.47 8.17
N ILE A 130 6.32 3.78 9.01
CA ILE A 130 5.10 3.12 8.54
C ILE A 130 4.13 4.15 7.92
N SER A 131 3.93 5.30 8.57
CA SER A 131 3.07 6.36 8.03
C SER A 131 3.60 6.91 6.71
N SER A 132 4.92 7.03 6.56
CA SER A 132 5.57 7.43 5.31
C SER A 132 5.31 6.43 4.18
N ILE A 133 5.49 5.14 4.45
CA ILE A 133 5.20 4.07 3.48
C ILE A 133 3.73 4.06 3.08
N LEU A 134 2.80 4.25 4.03
CA LEU A 134 1.37 4.33 3.72
C LEU A 134 1.01 5.58 2.89
N LYS A 135 1.70 6.70 3.10
CA LYS A 135 1.56 7.88 2.24
C LYS A 135 2.05 7.61 0.81
N ASP A 136 3.17 6.90 0.65
CA ASP A 136 3.65 6.46 -0.67
C ASP A 136 2.63 5.53 -1.36
N VAL A 137 2.06 4.56 -0.63
CA VAL A 137 1.01 3.68 -1.17
C VAL A 137 -0.19 4.51 -1.64
N ARG A 138 -0.61 5.51 -0.87
CA ARG A 138 -1.71 6.40 -1.26
C ARG A 138 -1.36 7.24 -2.48
N SER A 139 -0.13 7.74 -2.60
CA SER A 139 0.26 8.59 -3.73
C SER A 139 0.37 7.80 -5.04
N TYR A 140 0.87 6.56 -5.00
CA TYR A 140 0.97 5.71 -6.20
C TYR A 140 -0.33 4.99 -6.58
N ALA A 141 -1.20 4.75 -5.59
CA ALA A 141 -2.42 3.98 -5.75
C ALA A 141 -3.56 4.54 -4.88
N GLU A 142 -3.96 5.78 -5.16
CA GLU A 142 -5.14 6.36 -4.52
C GLU A 142 -6.39 5.52 -4.84
N ALA A 143 -7.22 5.25 -3.83
CA ALA A 143 -8.41 4.43 -3.94
C ALA A 143 -9.49 4.85 -2.94
N ARG A 144 -10.74 4.46 -3.21
CA ARG A 144 -11.83 4.60 -2.24
C ARG A 144 -11.70 3.67 -1.04
N ARG A 145 -11.12 2.48 -1.25
CA ARG A 145 -10.96 1.45 -0.21
C ARG A 145 -9.53 0.94 -0.17
N TYR A 146 -9.06 0.59 1.02
CA TYR A 146 -7.76 0.00 1.25
C TYR A 146 -7.89 -1.31 2.01
N GLY A 147 -7.21 -2.35 1.51
CA GLY A 147 -6.96 -3.59 2.24
C GLY A 147 -5.47 -3.75 2.51
N MET A 148 -5.09 -4.25 3.68
CA MET A 148 -3.68 -4.48 4.03
C MET A 148 -3.46 -5.94 4.43
N VAL A 149 -2.47 -6.58 3.82
CA VAL A 149 -2.01 -7.93 4.14
C VAL A 149 -0.62 -7.82 4.74
N ILE A 150 -0.43 -8.31 5.97
CA ILE A 150 0.86 -8.22 6.67
C ILE A 150 1.51 -9.61 6.71
N GLY A 151 2.68 -9.76 6.11
CA GLY A 151 3.49 -10.98 6.15
C GLY A 151 4.69 -10.82 7.07
N CYS A 152 4.70 -11.51 8.22
CA CYS A 152 5.85 -11.52 9.14
C CYS A 152 5.72 -12.63 10.20
N HIS A 153 6.70 -12.80 11.10
CA HIS A 153 6.44 -13.59 12.30
C HIS A 153 5.41 -12.86 13.15
N GLY A 154 4.41 -13.60 13.63
CA GLY A 154 3.37 -13.09 14.52
C GLY A 154 3.56 -13.65 15.92
N MET A 155 3.63 -12.78 16.93
CA MET A 155 3.78 -13.20 18.32
C MET A 155 2.56 -12.81 19.17
N GLY A 156 1.46 -12.42 18.52
CA GLY A 156 0.19 -12.10 19.16
C GLY A 156 0.35 -10.95 20.16
N TRP A 157 -0.36 -11.03 21.29
CA TRP A 157 -0.49 -10.00 22.33
C TRP A 157 0.67 -9.92 23.32
N LEU A 158 1.79 -10.57 23.02
CA LEU A 158 2.96 -10.54 23.90
C LEU A 158 3.56 -9.11 23.92
N PRO A 159 4.12 -8.63 25.03
CA PRO A 159 4.87 -7.38 25.05
C PRO A 159 6.19 -7.53 24.28
N VAL A 160 6.63 -6.47 23.59
CA VAL A 160 8.00 -6.41 23.05
C VAL A 160 8.95 -6.17 24.22
N VAL A 161 9.47 -7.26 24.79
CA VAL A 161 10.54 -7.23 25.78
C VAL A 161 11.89 -7.36 25.06
N PRO A 162 12.94 -6.61 25.47
CA PRO A 162 14.29 -6.91 25.04
C PRO A 162 14.63 -8.34 25.44
N THR A 163 14.97 -9.20 24.49
CA THR A 163 15.47 -10.53 24.78
C THR A 163 16.83 -10.39 25.47
N LYS A 164 16.88 -10.51 26.81
CA LYS A 164 18.16 -10.60 27.53
C LYS A 164 18.79 -11.96 27.21
N LYS A 165 20.04 -11.91 26.72
CA LYS A 165 20.85 -13.10 26.41
C LYS A 165 21.22 -13.79 27.72
N LYS A 166 20.78 -15.02 27.95
CA LYS A 166 21.43 -15.94 28.90
C LYS A 166 22.16 -17.01 28.10
N THR A 167 23.48 -17.02 28.18
CA THR A 167 24.28 -18.17 27.80
C THR A 167 24.02 -19.28 28.83
N LEU A 168 23.18 -20.25 28.48
CA LEU A 168 23.12 -21.50 29.24
C LEU A 168 24.40 -22.27 28.92
N ARG A 169 25.32 -22.39 29.90
CA ARG A 169 26.44 -23.33 29.84
C ARG A 169 25.89 -24.77 29.92
N SER A 170 25.30 -25.23 28.83
CA SER A 170 24.97 -26.63 28.61
C SER A 170 26.15 -27.29 27.89
N SER A 171 26.71 -28.35 28.48
CA SER A 171 27.80 -29.15 27.91
C SER A 171 27.45 -29.82 26.56
N ARG A 172 26.24 -29.65 26.03
CA ARG A 172 25.85 -30.09 24.69
C ARG A 172 25.44 -28.88 23.87
N GLN A 173 26.36 -28.51 23.01
CA GLN A 173 26.33 -27.44 22.03
C GLN A 173 25.11 -27.55 21.11
N THR A 174 24.11 -26.71 21.39
CA THR A 174 23.38 -25.95 20.35
C THR A 174 22.98 -24.64 21.01
N ASP A 175 23.60 -23.54 20.59
CA ASP A 175 23.25 -22.19 21.04
C ASP A 175 21.85 -21.84 20.51
N LYS A 176 20.80 -22.36 21.15
CA LYS A 176 19.43 -21.95 20.89
C LYS A 176 19.16 -20.67 21.66
N GLU A 177 19.11 -19.57 20.93
CA GLU A 177 18.63 -18.28 21.42
C GLU A 177 17.21 -18.46 21.98
N MET A 178 17.06 -18.39 23.30
CA MET A 178 15.77 -18.43 23.96
C MET A 178 15.66 -17.26 24.95
N PRO A 179 14.56 -16.49 24.94
CA PRO A 179 14.31 -15.48 25.97
C PRO A 179 14.26 -16.11 27.36
N GLU A 180 14.72 -15.35 28.35
CA GLU A 180 14.95 -15.78 29.75
C GLU A 180 13.80 -16.56 30.39
N VAL A 181 12.55 -16.29 30.00
CA VAL A 181 11.36 -17.09 30.29
C VAL A 181 10.36 -16.84 29.16
N TYR A 182 9.92 -17.87 28.45
CA TYR A 182 8.82 -17.75 27.48
C TYR A 182 7.50 -17.60 28.25
N LYS A 183 7.19 -16.41 28.74
CA LYS A 183 5.92 -16.11 29.41
C LYS A 183 4.80 -16.03 28.40
N LYS A 184 3.68 -16.73 28.65
CA LYS A 184 2.48 -16.61 27.82
C LYS A 184 1.83 -15.23 27.99
N HIS A 185 0.98 -14.83 27.03
CA HIS A 185 0.35 -13.50 27.06
C HIS A 185 -0.53 -13.26 28.30
N TRP A 186 -1.07 -14.32 28.90
CA TRP A 186 -1.92 -14.27 30.10
C TRP A 186 -1.14 -14.19 31.42
N GLU A 187 0.19 -14.32 31.38
CA GLU A 187 1.06 -14.14 32.55
C GLU A 187 1.48 -12.68 32.77
N TYR A 188 1.12 -11.79 31.85
CA TYR A 188 1.40 -10.36 31.93
C TYR A 188 0.21 -9.63 32.52
N THR A 189 0.30 -9.24 33.80
CA THR A 189 -0.74 -8.49 34.52
C THR A 189 -0.38 -7.02 34.74
N ASP A 190 0.88 -6.65 34.53
CA ASP A 190 1.49 -5.39 34.97
C ASP A 190 1.75 -4.38 33.84
N ARG A 191 1.37 -4.72 32.59
CA ARG A 191 1.70 -3.89 31.43
C ARG A 191 0.67 -3.99 30.32
N PRO A 192 0.53 -2.96 29.48
CA PRO A 192 -0.38 -3.01 28.34
C PRO A 192 0.00 -4.13 27.37
N MET A 193 -0.95 -5.01 27.07
CA MET A 193 -0.80 -6.00 26.00
C MET A 193 -0.76 -5.29 24.65
N THR A 194 0.23 -5.62 23.82
CA THR A 194 0.36 -5.05 22.47
C THR A 194 0.48 -6.19 21.47
N ARG A 195 -0.22 -6.12 20.34
CA ARG A 195 -0.01 -7.10 19.28
C ARG A 195 1.29 -6.78 18.55
N TYR A 196 2.23 -7.71 18.42
CA TYR A 196 3.43 -7.48 17.58
C TYR A 196 3.67 -8.52 16.50
N PHE A 197 4.32 -8.04 15.45
CA PHE A 197 4.78 -8.81 14.31
C PHE A 197 6.14 -8.24 13.84
N GLY A 198 7.01 -9.04 13.23
CA GLY A 198 8.38 -8.61 12.88
C GLY A 198 9.35 -9.77 12.73
N GLY A 199 10.66 -9.48 12.67
CA GLY A 199 11.69 -10.52 12.78
C GLY A 199 12.02 -10.92 14.22
N PHE A 200 13.02 -11.79 14.39
CA PHE A 200 13.38 -12.34 15.70
C PHE A 200 13.99 -11.29 16.65
N ASP A 201 14.79 -10.36 16.14
CA ASP A 201 15.42 -9.32 16.96
C ASP A 201 14.41 -8.27 17.43
N SER A 202 14.58 -7.77 18.67
CA SER A 202 13.69 -6.75 19.23
C SER A 202 13.60 -5.47 18.39
N ASN A 203 14.67 -5.13 17.66
CA ASN A 203 14.79 -3.90 16.88
C ASN A 203 14.01 -3.94 15.55
N ILE A 204 13.60 -5.15 15.13
CA ILE A 204 12.81 -5.39 13.92
C ILE A 204 11.36 -5.80 14.21
N ARG A 205 10.92 -5.66 15.48
CA ARG A 205 9.54 -5.93 15.91
C ARG A 205 8.70 -4.66 15.88
N GLN A 206 7.49 -4.78 15.34
CA GLN A 206 6.53 -3.69 15.19
C GLN A 206 5.35 -3.86 16.15
N LYS A 207 4.90 -2.78 16.78
CA LYS A 207 3.74 -2.79 17.68
C LYS A 207 2.48 -2.33 16.96
N SER A 208 1.43 -3.14 16.97
CA SER A 208 0.06 -2.73 16.71
C SER A 208 -0.59 -2.37 18.04
N LYS A 209 -0.90 -1.09 18.23
CA LYS A 209 -1.64 -0.60 19.39
C LYS A 209 -3.14 -0.76 19.12
N HIS A 210 -3.86 -1.35 20.07
CA HIS A 210 -5.31 -1.22 20.11
C HIS A 210 -5.64 0.21 20.57
N LEU A 211 -6.34 0.98 19.74
CA LEU A 211 -7.01 2.19 20.18
C LEU A 211 -8.30 1.74 20.87
N PRO A 212 -8.55 2.09 22.15
CA PRO A 212 -9.84 1.80 22.75
C PRO A 212 -10.92 2.50 21.92
N THR A 213 -11.94 1.73 21.53
CA THR A 213 -13.17 2.26 20.94
C THR A 213 -13.76 3.31 21.89
N ARG A 214 -13.96 4.53 21.39
CA ARG A 214 -14.77 5.55 22.05
C ARG A 214 -16.24 5.15 22.02
#